data_AF-A0A838NL25-F1
#
_entry.id   AF-A0A838NL25-F1
#
_cell.length_a   1.000
_cell.length_b   1.000
_cell.length_c   1.000
_cell.angle_alpha   90.00
_cell.angle_beta   90.00
_cell.angle_gamma   90.00
#
_symmetry.space_group_name_H-M   'P 1'
#
loop_
_entity.id
_entity.type
_entity.pdbx_description
1 polymer ?
#
loop_
_entity_poly.entity_id
_entity_poly.type
_entity_poly.pdbx_seq_one_letter_code
_entity_poly.pdbx_strand_id
1 'polypeptide(L)' 'MTRQAVSKHLRVLAGAGLVRGVRRGRESLWRLEPSRLDDARRSLDHISRQWDQALGRLRALVED' A
#
# COMPACT_ATOMS: atom_id res chain seq x y z
N MET A 1 13.39 -10.63 16.49
CA MET A 1 12.97 -10.86 15.09
C MET A 1 13.81 -12.02 14.52
N THR A 2 13.20 -13.05 13.92
CA THR A 2 13.93 -14.21 13.37
C THR A 2 14.01 -14.16 11.84
N ARG A 3 15.01 -14.80 11.24
CA ARG A 3 15.16 -14.91 9.77
C ARG A 3 13.93 -15.52 9.10
N GLN A 4 13.29 -16.47 9.78
CA GLN A 4 12.06 -17.11 9.32
C GLN A 4 10.88 -16.14 9.32
N ALA A 5 10.73 -15.32 10.37
CA ALA A 5 9.69 -14.29 10.44
C ALA A 5 9.88 -13.26 9.31
N VAL A 6 11.09 -12.76 9.12
CA VAL A 6 11.41 -11.82 8.02
C VAL A 6 11.08 -12.43 6.65
N SER A 7 11.44 -13.69 6.42
CA SER A 7 11.13 -14.39 5.16
C SER A 7 9.62 -14.59 4.95
N LYS A 8 8.84 -14.77 6.03
CA LYS A 8 7.38 -14.82 5.97
C LYS A 8 6.80 -13.46 5.55
N HIS A 9 7.26 -12.37 6.15
CA HIS A 9 6.83 -11.02 5.79
C HIS A 9 7.17 -10.70 4.33
N LEU A 10 8.40 -11.00 3.87
CA LEU A 10 8.81 -10.75 2.49
C LEU A 10 7.95 -11.50 1.47
N ARG A 11 7.51 -12.72 1.78
CA ARG A 11 6.56 -13.46 0.93
C ARG A 11 5.20 -12.78 0.83
N VAL A 12 4.65 -12.30 1.96
CA VAL A 12 3.38 -11.57 1.97
C VAL A 12 3.50 -10.28 1.17
N LEU A 13 4.57 -9.52 1.39
CA LEU A 13 4.84 -8.27 0.67
C LEU A 13 5.02 -8.51 -0.84
N ALA A 14 5.66 -9.61 -1.23
CA ALA A 14 5.81 -9.98 -2.63
C ALA A 14 4.48 -10.38 -3.29
N GLY A 15 3.63 -11.11 -2.55
CA GLY A 15 2.26 -11.41 -3.00
C GLY A 15 1.42 -10.16 -3.20
N ALA A 16 1.64 -9.12 -2.39
CA ALA A 16 1.03 -7.80 -2.55
C ALA A 16 1.72 -6.92 -3.62
N GLY A 17 2.80 -7.40 -4.26
CA GLY A 17 3.58 -6.65 -5.24
C GLY A 17 4.46 -5.55 -4.66
N LEU A 18 4.52 -5.38 -3.34
CA LEU A 18 5.26 -4.31 -2.66
C LEU A 18 6.78 -4.52 -2.66
N VAL A 19 7.23 -5.77 -2.84
CA VAL A 19 8.64 -6.11 -2.99
C VAL A 19 8.82 -7.14 -4.09
N ARG A 20 9.99 -7.14 -4.71
CA ARG A 20 10.43 -8.19 -5.64
C ARG A 20 11.65 -8.91 -5.07
N GLY A 21 11.63 -10.25 -5.15
CA GLY A 21 12.73 -11.11 -4.74
C GLY A 21 13.41 -11.75 -5.95
N VAL A 22 14.75 -11.85 -5.92
CA VAL A 22 15.53 -12.67 -6.85
C VAL A 22 16.48 -13.56 -6.08
N ARG A 23 16.60 -14.82 -6.50
CA ARG A 23 17.56 -15.77 -5.90
C ARG A 23 18.87 -15.71 -6.68
N ARG A 24 19.98 -15.47 -5.98
CA ARG A 24 21.35 -15.57 -6.49
C ARG A 24 22.09 -16.62 -5.67
N GLY A 25 22.18 -17.85 -6.22
CA GLY A 25 22.80 -18.96 -5.52
C GLY A 25 22.11 -19.28 -4.19
N ARG A 26 22.84 -19.15 -3.07
CA ARG A 26 22.31 -19.35 -1.71
C ARG A 26 21.67 -18.09 -1.11
N GLU A 27 21.74 -16.96 -1.81
CA GLU A 27 21.22 -15.68 -1.36
C GLU A 27 19.85 -15.38 -2.00
N SER A 28 18.99 -14.73 -1.21
CA SER A 28 17.74 -14.14 -1.72
C SER A 28 17.84 -12.64 -1.53
N LEU A 29 17.91 -11.92 -2.66
CA LEU A 29 17.96 -10.46 -2.69
C LEU A 29 16.55 -9.93 -2.85
N TRP A 30 16.21 -8.90 -2.07
CA TRP A 30 14.88 -8.30 -2.05
C TRP A 30 15.00 -6.80 -2.35
N ARG A 31 14.07 -6.28 -3.14
CA ARG A 31 13.95 -4.87 -3.47
C ARG A 31 12.52 -4.40 -3.25
N LEU A 32 12.35 -3.22 -2.67
CA LEU A 32 11.06 -2.54 -2.56
C LEU A 32 10.59 -2.09 -3.95
N GLU A 33 9.28 -2.08 -4.18
CA GLU A 33 8.63 -1.51 -5.36
C GLU A 33 7.83 -0.26 -4.93
N PRO A 34 8.45 0.93 -4.85
CA PRO A 34 7.80 2.14 -4.31
C PRO A 34 6.56 2.56 -5.12
N SER A 35 6.57 2.33 -6.43
CA SER A 35 5.47 2.66 -7.33
C SER A 35 4.14 2.04 -6.90
N ARG A 36 4.16 0.82 -6.34
CA ARG A 36 2.95 0.14 -5.83
C ARG A 36 2.39 0.81 -4.58
N LEU A 37 3.25 1.36 -3.73
CA LEU A 37 2.81 2.15 -2.58
C LEU A 37 2.22 3.48 -3.04
N ASP A 38 2.79 4.10 -4.07
CA ASP A 38 2.26 5.35 -4.63
C ASP A 38 0.88 5.13 -5.29
N ASP A 39 0.68 4.01 -5.97
CA ASP A 39 -0.64 3.62 -6.52
C ASP A 39 -1.69 3.48 -5.42
N ALA A 40 -1.34 2.80 -4.32
CA ALA A 40 -2.22 2.62 -3.17
C ALA A 40 -2.55 3.97 -2.52
N ARG A 41 -1.54 4.83 -2.34
CA ARG A 41 -1.71 6.20 -1.82
C ARG A 41 -2.69 7.00 -2.69
N ARG A 42 -2.48 7.02 -4.01
CA ARG A 42 -3.36 7.74 -4.96
C ARG A 42 -4.80 7.27 -4.87
N SER A 43 -5.01 5.96 -4.72
CA SER A 43 -6.35 5.38 -4.58
C SER A 43 -7.05 5.86 -3.31
N LEU A 44 -6.32 5.86 -2.18
CA LEU A 44 -6.84 6.36 -0.91
C LEU A 44 -7.15 7.86 -0.96
N ASP A 45 -6.26 8.66 -1.57
CA ASP A 45 -6.47 10.10 -1.71
C ASP A 45 -7.71 10.41 -2.55
N HIS A 46 -7.96 9.62 -3.61
CA HIS A 46 -9.17 9.76 -4.42
C HIS A 46 -10.43 9.50 -3.61
N ILE A 47 -10.45 8.40 -2.84
CA ILE A 47 -11.57 8.06 -1.96
C ILE A 47 -11.78 9.16 -0.92
N SER A 48 -10.71 9.67 -0.29
CA SER A 48 -10.79 10.76 0.68
C SER A 48 -11.48 11.98 0.10
N ARG A 49 -11.10 12.42 -1.11
CA ARG A 49 -11.72 13.59 -1.75
C ARG A 49 -13.21 13.40 -2.03
N GLN A 50 -13.64 12.18 -2.37
CA GLN A 50 -15.06 11.89 -2.58
C GLN A 50 -15.84 12.02 -1.27
N TRP A 51 -15.28 11.56 -0.16
CA TRP A 51 -15.86 11.73 1.17
C TRP A 51 -15.92 13.20 1.58
N ASP A 52 -14.84 13.96 1.37
CA ASP A 52 -14.80 15.39 1.69
C ASP A 52 -15.91 16.15 0.94
N GLN A 53 -16.12 15.83 -0.34
CA GLN A 53 -17.21 16.41 -1.13
C GLN A 53 -18.60 15.99 -0.63
N ALA A 54 -18.79 14.72 -0.29
CA ALA A 54 -20.07 14.22 0.23
C ALA A 54 -20.43 14.88 1.57
N LEU A 55 -19.45 15.00 2.47
CA LEU A 55 -19.59 15.69 3.74
C LEU A 55 -19.84 17.19 3.55
N GLY A 56 -19.18 17.83 2.59
CA GLY A 56 -19.44 19.23 2.24
C GLY A 56 -20.88 19.48 1.78
N ARG A 57 -21.41 18.60 0.92
CA ARG A 57 -22.83 18.67 0.49
C ARG A 57 -23.80 18.46 1.65
N LEU A 58 -23.51 17.50 2.53
CA LEU A 58 -24.33 17.24 3.71
C LEU A 58 -24.34 18.45 4.65
N ARG A 59 -23.18 19.06 4.90
CA ARG A 59 -23.05 20.26 5.71
C ARG A 59 -23.91 21.40 5.15
N ALA A 60 -23.81 21.67 3.85
CA ALA A 60 -24.60 22.73 3.20
C ALA A 60 -26.11 22.50 3.35
N LEU A 61 -26.58 21.24 3.22
CA LEU A 61 -28.00 20.91 3.36
C LEU A 61 -28.55 21.14 4.77
N VAL A 62 -27.72 20.99 5.80
CA VAL A 62 -28.16 21.06 7.21
C VAL A 62 -28.02 22.47 7.79
N GLU A 63 -27.13 23.29 7.22
CA GLU A 63 -26.85 24.65 7.68
C GLU A 63 -27.72 25.72 6.98
N ASP A 64 -28.45 25.36 5.91
CA ASP A 64 -29.53 26.14 5.28
C ASP A 64 -30.92 25.77 5.86
#